data_AF-A0A0D8JEK8-F1
#
_entry.id   AF-A0A0D8JEK8-F1
#
_cell.length_a   1.000
_cell.length_b   1.000
_cell.length_c   1.000
_cell.angle_alpha   90.00
_cell.angle_beta   90.00
_cell.angle_gamma   90.00
#
_symmetry.space_group_name_H-M   'P 1'
#
loop_
_entity.id
_entity.type
_entity.pdbx_description
1 polymer ?
#
loop_
_entity_poly.entity_id
_entity_poly.type
_entity_poly.pdbx_seq_one_letter_code
_entity_poly.pdbx_strand_id
1 'polypeptide(L)'
;MELKYVWTKDFRVFKDFGVNLCHSGTDYFNYNGEKFEVLTKEKPVLHFGKNITSINAIAGKNGCGKSSLSELLIRSIATYNNSGATFNRPFDGILCIGNFIFYQKDLLGVNAEVLEQEGYKVLAFEQSPLFEHIAHEWRENSDQVGFVYYSNVIDLSSGNLDEFNLKNISTERYLTDDIHYGPSNTYRHDLRIRQEHRGDEVSDIEAFYIEENYHYTKFVLNFPDFFPFKEPRYFTVELHYSGTNRYLSGGKYQSVEHNIFDQLYYEYNKKVDSELDVDIVLFKELQFKLYKLNLSRILIPDEKYDDELISEFVLNNSSNDFEEKQSILDLTETFSRILEKAKYNHKYHPSYTRSNNEKSTDWRFYMMDVFYVDNDPETKELLNNHITKEEELLKYGYSFRKRCNNYYLGDGLSSGEKSFYSLFSRLYRVVKENQIDEEGKKNSLIIFIDEAEIGFHPEWKKHSLKWLVEFFNKEFVDVTVQLILTTHSPYFLSDLHNDNVILLKKDEKGVTNIEDISKKRIFAANIHELLAESFFLEDGLIGNYAKDKIERLISFLNNPDKPSEYNETTAQELIDIIGEPLIKDMLQAKYNGNFRSDDDIEAQIAELQSILKNRKQ
;
A
#
# COMPACT_ATOMS: atom_id res chain seq x y z
N MET A 1 0.14 -20.08 -12.95
CA MET A 1 0.40 -21.13 -11.93
C MET A 1 -0.22 -20.64 -10.62
N GLU A 2 -0.78 -21.53 -9.79
CA GLU A 2 -1.52 -21.12 -8.58
C GLU A 2 -1.01 -21.87 -7.35
N LEU A 3 -0.89 -21.20 -6.20
CA LEU A 3 -0.70 -21.83 -4.90
C LEU A 3 -2.03 -22.48 -4.48
N LYS A 4 -2.03 -23.80 -4.28
CA LYS A 4 -3.25 -24.59 -4.07
C LYS A 4 -3.41 -25.09 -2.64
N TYR A 5 -2.33 -25.55 -2.02
CA TYR A 5 -2.40 -26.15 -0.69
C TYR A 5 -1.10 -25.98 0.06
N VAL A 6 -1.20 -25.75 1.37
CA VAL A 6 -0.07 -25.79 2.30
C VAL A 6 -0.50 -26.57 3.53
N TRP A 7 0.36 -27.50 3.97
CA TRP A 7 0.22 -28.17 5.26
C TRP A 7 1.49 -28.00 6.08
N THR A 8 1.37 -27.85 7.39
CA THR A 8 2.50 -27.81 8.31
C THR A 8 2.23 -28.62 9.57
N LYS A 9 3.29 -29.25 10.09
CA LYS A 9 3.22 -30.01 11.34
C LYS A 9 3.11 -29.11 12.56
N ASP A 10 3.94 -28.08 12.64
CA ASP A 10 3.94 -27.11 13.74
C ASP A 10 4.48 -25.77 13.26
N PHE A 11 3.68 -24.71 13.37
CA PHE A 11 4.10 -23.36 13.08
C PHE A 11 3.33 -22.34 13.93
N ARG A 12 4.01 -21.77 14.93
CA ARG A 12 3.44 -20.77 15.85
C ARG A 12 2.17 -21.29 16.54
N VAL A 13 1.00 -20.88 16.06
CA VAL A 13 -0.33 -21.24 16.59
C VAL A 13 -0.97 -22.42 15.84
N PHE A 14 -0.34 -22.89 14.77
CA PHE A 14 -0.84 -23.97 13.92
C PHE A 14 -0.17 -25.29 14.29
N LYS A 15 -0.95 -26.35 14.44
CA LYS A 15 -0.48 -27.73 14.65
C LYS A 15 -1.26 -28.67 13.74
N ASP A 16 -0.53 -29.52 13.02
CA ASP A 16 -1.07 -30.42 11.99
C ASP A 16 -2.10 -29.72 11.08
N PHE A 17 -1.73 -28.52 10.62
CA PHE A 17 -2.63 -27.58 9.99
C PHE A 17 -2.48 -27.62 8.48
N GLY A 18 -3.57 -27.92 7.78
CA GLY A 18 -3.68 -27.87 6.32
C GLY A 18 -4.64 -26.79 5.86
N VAL A 19 -4.26 -26.04 4.84
CA VAL A 19 -5.10 -25.02 4.20
C VAL A 19 -5.18 -25.26 2.70
N ASN A 20 -6.41 -25.43 2.19
CA ASN A 20 -6.68 -25.38 0.76
C ASN A 20 -7.00 -23.94 0.36
N LEU A 21 -6.32 -23.44 -0.65
CA LEU A 21 -6.63 -22.16 -1.28
C LEU A 21 -7.57 -22.41 -2.46
N CYS A 22 -8.51 -21.50 -2.67
CA CYS A 22 -9.31 -21.44 -3.88
C CYS A 22 -8.40 -21.25 -5.09
N HIS A 23 -8.70 -21.97 -6.16
CA HIS A 23 -7.95 -22.02 -7.41
C HIS A 23 -8.87 -22.46 -8.56
N SER A 24 -8.41 -22.30 -9.80
CA SER A 24 -9.20 -22.60 -11.01
C SER A 24 -9.53 -24.09 -11.23
N GLY A 25 -8.73 -24.99 -10.67
CA GLY A 25 -8.90 -26.45 -10.78
C GLY A 25 -9.97 -27.07 -9.88
N THR A 26 -10.17 -28.38 -10.01
CA THR A 26 -11.14 -29.20 -9.24
C THR A 26 -10.50 -30.00 -8.10
N ASP A 27 -9.23 -29.75 -7.81
CA ASP A 27 -8.47 -30.51 -6.83
C ASP A 27 -8.80 -30.04 -5.40
N TYR A 28 -8.85 -30.98 -4.46
CA TYR A 28 -8.93 -30.73 -3.02
C TYR A 28 -7.92 -31.62 -2.31
N PHE A 29 -6.96 -31.02 -1.62
CA PHE A 29 -5.84 -31.73 -1.02
C PHE A 29 -6.15 -32.03 0.44
N ASN A 30 -5.91 -33.27 0.87
CA ASN A 30 -6.14 -33.70 2.24
C ASN A 30 -4.93 -34.45 2.78
N TYR A 31 -4.49 -34.07 3.99
CA TYR A 31 -3.47 -34.77 4.73
C TYR A 31 -3.89 -34.91 6.19
N ASN A 32 -3.97 -36.15 6.66
CA ASN A 32 -4.43 -36.47 8.02
C ASN A 32 -3.28 -36.88 8.96
N GLY A 33 -2.03 -36.73 8.55
CA GLY A 33 -0.85 -37.18 9.30
C GLY A 33 -0.37 -38.59 8.94
N GLU A 34 -1.19 -39.39 8.25
CA GLU A 34 -0.87 -40.77 7.85
C GLU A 34 -0.97 -41.01 6.35
N LYS A 35 -1.79 -40.22 5.65
CA LYS A 35 -2.07 -40.35 4.23
C LYS A 35 -2.29 -38.97 3.61
N PHE A 36 -1.61 -38.73 2.49
CA PHE A 36 -1.88 -37.60 1.59
C PHE A 36 -2.71 -38.07 0.40
N GLU A 37 -3.80 -37.37 0.10
CA GLU A 37 -4.69 -37.69 -1.01
C GLU A 37 -5.22 -36.44 -1.70
N VAL A 38 -5.48 -36.57 -3.00
CA VAL A 38 -6.15 -35.55 -3.80
C VAL A 38 -7.57 -36.02 -4.09
N LEU A 39 -8.54 -35.24 -3.65
CA LEU A 39 -9.96 -35.45 -3.86
C LEU A 39 -10.48 -34.47 -4.92
N THR A 40 -11.65 -34.76 -5.47
CA THR A 40 -12.32 -33.88 -6.44
C THR A 40 -13.36 -33.01 -5.73
N LYS A 41 -13.31 -31.70 -5.97
CA LYS A 41 -14.32 -30.72 -5.57
C LYS A 41 -14.98 -30.08 -6.80
N GLU A 42 -16.12 -29.43 -6.57
CA GLU A 42 -16.77 -28.61 -7.59
C GLU A 42 -15.93 -27.38 -7.93
N LYS A 43 -16.10 -26.86 -9.15
CA LYS A 43 -15.41 -25.63 -9.57
C LYS A 43 -15.99 -24.42 -8.82
N PRO A 44 -15.17 -23.39 -8.53
CA PRO A 44 -15.66 -22.14 -7.98
C PRO A 44 -16.77 -21.53 -8.85
N VAL A 45 -17.84 -21.06 -8.20
CA VAL A 45 -19.00 -20.46 -8.89
C VAL A 45 -18.73 -19.02 -9.35
N LEU A 46 -17.90 -18.28 -8.62
CA LEU A 46 -17.57 -16.88 -8.92
C LEU A 46 -16.32 -16.77 -9.81
N HIS A 47 -16.38 -15.88 -10.79
CA HIS A 47 -15.26 -15.53 -11.66
C HIS A 47 -14.89 -14.06 -11.47
N PHE A 48 -13.59 -13.76 -11.38
CA PHE A 48 -13.07 -12.41 -11.11
C PHE A 48 -12.42 -11.77 -12.35
N GLY A 49 -12.92 -12.11 -13.54
CA GLY A 49 -12.38 -11.67 -14.83
C GLY A 49 -11.30 -12.61 -15.39
N LYS A 50 -10.68 -12.20 -16.50
CA LYS A 50 -9.71 -13.03 -17.26
C LYS A 50 -8.32 -13.08 -16.64
N ASN A 51 -7.93 -12.03 -15.93
CA ASN A 51 -6.58 -11.88 -15.40
C ASN A 51 -6.48 -12.39 -13.96
N ILE A 52 -7.58 -12.61 -13.25
CA ILE A 52 -7.56 -13.12 -11.88
C ILE A 52 -7.95 -14.59 -11.87
N THR A 53 -7.04 -15.47 -11.44
CA THR A 53 -7.30 -16.91 -11.40
C THR A 53 -8.09 -17.30 -10.15
N SER A 54 -7.76 -16.69 -9.00
CA SER A 54 -8.54 -16.83 -7.76
C SER A 54 -8.26 -15.72 -6.75
N ILE A 55 -9.19 -15.56 -5.81
CA ILE A 55 -9.08 -14.66 -4.66
C ILE A 55 -9.34 -15.47 -3.40
N ASN A 56 -8.50 -15.31 -2.38
CA ASN A 56 -8.63 -15.93 -1.08
C ASN A 56 -8.59 -14.85 0.00
N ALA A 57 -9.58 -14.84 0.90
CA ALA A 57 -9.61 -13.97 2.06
C ALA A 57 -9.41 -14.79 3.34
N ILE A 58 -8.35 -14.49 4.08
CA ILE A 58 -8.07 -15.02 5.40
C ILE A 58 -8.72 -14.09 6.41
N ALA A 59 -9.71 -14.59 7.14
CA ALA A 59 -10.53 -13.83 8.07
C ALA A 59 -10.51 -14.42 9.48
N GLY A 60 -10.85 -13.60 10.46
CA GLY A 60 -10.96 -14.01 11.87
C GLY A 60 -10.49 -12.92 12.84
N LYS A 61 -10.78 -13.10 14.13
CA LYS A 61 -10.47 -12.14 15.19
C LYS A 61 -8.98 -11.80 15.30
N ASN A 62 -8.66 -10.68 15.96
CA ASN A 62 -7.27 -10.33 16.25
C ASN A 62 -6.62 -11.46 17.06
N GLY A 63 -5.38 -11.81 16.73
CA GLY A 63 -4.64 -12.88 17.41
C GLY A 63 -5.05 -14.32 17.06
N CYS A 64 -6.00 -14.52 16.13
CA CYS A 64 -6.34 -15.88 15.64
C CYS A 64 -5.29 -16.47 14.69
N GLY A 65 -4.28 -15.70 14.26
CA GLY A 65 -3.18 -16.21 13.44
C GLY A 65 -3.21 -15.85 11.95
N LYS A 66 -3.99 -14.84 11.52
CA LYS A 66 -4.02 -14.41 10.10
C LYS A 66 -2.63 -14.06 9.55
N SER A 67 -1.91 -13.15 10.20
CA SER A 67 -0.54 -12.80 9.79
C SER A 67 0.43 -13.97 9.95
N SER A 68 0.19 -14.87 10.92
CA SER A 68 0.95 -16.13 11.03
C SER A 68 0.68 -17.06 9.84
N LEU A 69 -0.56 -17.10 9.31
CA LEU A 69 -0.86 -17.87 8.11
C LEU A 69 -0.21 -17.24 6.88
N SER A 70 -0.27 -15.91 6.73
CA SER A 70 0.44 -15.21 5.67
C SER A 70 1.94 -15.51 5.70
N GLU A 71 2.57 -15.48 6.88
CA GLU A 71 3.97 -15.84 7.03
C GLU A 71 4.26 -17.31 6.75
N LEU A 72 3.37 -18.23 7.15
CA LEU A 72 3.50 -19.65 6.81
C LEU A 72 3.48 -19.86 5.29
N LEU A 73 2.53 -19.23 4.60
CA LEU A 73 2.41 -19.31 3.15
C LEU A 73 3.68 -18.74 2.49
N ILE A 74 4.14 -17.57 2.93
CA ILE A 74 5.38 -16.95 2.45
C ILE A 74 6.59 -17.86 2.69
N ARG A 75 6.78 -18.38 3.91
CA ARG A 75 7.89 -19.30 4.21
C ARG A 75 7.85 -20.59 3.40
N SER A 76 6.67 -21.06 3.01
CA SER A 76 6.54 -22.25 2.16
C SER A 76 7.04 -21.99 0.75
N ILE A 77 7.00 -20.75 0.24
CA ILE A 77 7.37 -20.41 -1.14
C ILE A 77 8.67 -19.61 -1.24
N ALA A 78 9.18 -19.04 -0.16
CA ALA A 78 10.21 -18.03 -0.21
C ALA A 78 11.55 -18.51 0.36
N THR A 79 12.64 -18.02 -0.21
CA THR A 79 14.01 -18.48 0.07
C THR A 79 14.89 -17.28 0.43
N TYR A 80 15.76 -17.38 1.44
CA TYR A 80 16.47 -16.19 1.97
C TYR A 80 17.81 -15.95 1.25
N ASN A 81 18.14 -14.69 0.99
CA ASN A 81 19.47 -14.30 0.51
C ASN A 81 20.07 -13.23 1.45
N ASN A 82 21.25 -13.49 2.01
CA ASN A 82 21.99 -12.49 2.77
C ASN A 82 23.39 -12.31 2.20
N SER A 83 23.63 -11.15 1.58
CA SER A 83 24.97 -10.68 1.22
C SER A 83 25.84 -11.70 0.45
N GLY A 84 25.23 -12.45 -0.49
CA GLY A 84 25.94 -13.43 -1.34
C GLY A 84 25.94 -14.86 -0.83
N ALA A 85 25.35 -15.13 0.35
CA ALA A 85 25.05 -16.48 0.84
C ALA A 85 23.53 -16.67 0.94
N THR A 86 23.02 -17.64 0.20
CA THR A 86 21.60 -18.07 0.27
C THR A 86 21.44 -19.10 1.39
N PHE A 87 20.46 -18.91 2.26
CA PHE A 87 20.15 -19.83 3.35
C PHE A 87 18.70 -20.34 3.22
N ASN A 88 18.49 -21.63 3.46
CA ASN A 88 17.15 -22.19 3.52
C ASN A 88 16.44 -21.72 4.80
N ARG A 89 15.19 -21.24 4.68
CA ARG A 89 14.29 -21.22 5.84
C ARG A 89 13.68 -22.61 5.97
N PRO A 90 13.87 -23.28 7.13
CA PRO A 90 13.26 -24.58 7.35
C PRO A 90 11.74 -24.45 7.29
N PHE A 91 11.12 -25.30 6.48
CA PHE A 91 9.67 -25.44 6.39
C PHE A 91 9.32 -26.92 6.57
N ASP A 92 8.59 -27.26 7.62
CA ASP A 92 8.18 -28.64 7.87
C ASP A 92 6.76 -28.85 7.38
N GLY A 93 6.59 -29.44 6.18
CA GLY A 93 5.26 -29.58 5.62
C GLY A 93 5.13 -30.09 4.19
N ILE A 94 3.98 -29.76 3.60
CA ILE A 94 3.61 -30.04 2.21
C ILE A 94 3.23 -28.73 1.54
N LEU A 95 3.68 -28.52 0.30
CA LEU A 95 3.34 -27.37 -0.55
C LEU A 95 2.83 -27.88 -1.90
N CYS A 96 1.65 -27.45 -2.31
CA CYS A 96 1.13 -27.71 -3.67
C CYS A 96 1.01 -26.39 -4.45
N ILE A 97 1.70 -26.32 -5.59
CA ILE A 97 1.70 -25.16 -6.49
C ILE A 97 1.63 -25.62 -7.94
N GLY A 98 0.61 -25.18 -8.67
CA GLY A 98 0.33 -25.67 -10.02
C GLY A 98 0.05 -27.18 -10.02
N ASN A 99 0.90 -27.94 -10.71
CA ASN A 99 0.92 -29.40 -10.73
C ASN A 99 2.08 -30.00 -9.92
N PHE A 100 2.81 -29.19 -9.15
CA PHE A 100 3.89 -29.64 -8.28
C PHE A 100 3.40 -29.87 -6.86
N ILE A 101 3.86 -30.95 -6.26
CA ILE A 101 3.64 -31.31 -4.86
C ILE A 101 5.02 -31.48 -4.23
N PHE A 102 5.36 -30.59 -3.31
CA PHE A 102 6.58 -30.66 -2.52
C PHE A 102 6.26 -31.20 -1.14
N TYR A 103 7.06 -32.13 -0.62
CA TYR A 103 6.87 -32.68 0.72
C TYR A 103 8.19 -32.86 1.47
N GLN A 104 8.16 -32.65 2.78
CA GLN A 104 9.31 -32.90 3.65
C GLN A 104 9.67 -34.39 3.62
N LYS A 105 10.95 -34.73 3.40
CA LYS A 105 11.43 -36.11 3.19
C LYS A 105 11.07 -37.09 4.30
N ASP A 106 11.00 -36.61 5.53
CA ASP A 106 10.67 -37.41 6.72
C ASP A 106 9.16 -37.53 6.98
N LEU A 107 8.31 -36.97 6.11
CA LEU A 107 6.86 -37.06 6.21
C LEU A 107 6.37 -38.44 5.76
N LEU A 108 5.52 -39.07 6.57
CA LEU A 108 4.90 -40.34 6.22
C LEU A 108 3.66 -40.12 5.34
N GLY A 109 3.22 -41.16 4.63
CA GLY A 109 1.90 -41.14 3.98
C GLY A 109 1.80 -40.44 2.63
N VAL A 110 2.89 -39.86 2.12
CA VAL A 110 2.94 -39.30 0.75
C VAL A 110 3.31 -40.40 -0.23
N ASN A 111 2.33 -40.88 -1.00
CA ASN A 111 2.55 -41.89 -2.04
C ASN A 111 2.84 -41.23 -3.39
N ALA A 112 4.12 -40.97 -3.66
CA ALA A 112 4.57 -40.30 -4.88
C ALA A 112 4.13 -41.02 -6.16
N GLU A 113 4.23 -42.35 -6.21
CA GLU A 113 3.87 -43.14 -7.40
C GLU A 113 2.39 -42.96 -7.81
N VAL A 114 1.48 -42.91 -6.83
CA VAL A 114 0.04 -42.72 -7.09
C VAL A 114 -0.23 -41.30 -7.58
N LEU A 115 0.36 -40.29 -6.91
CA LEU A 115 0.18 -38.89 -7.27
C LEU A 115 0.78 -38.57 -8.65
N GLU A 116 1.88 -39.20 -9.02
CA GLU A 116 2.47 -39.08 -10.36
C GLU A 116 1.58 -39.70 -11.45
N GLN A 117 0.91 -40.81 -11.15
CA GLN A 117 -0.11 -41.39 -12.05
C GLN A 117 -1.33 -40.48 -12.22
N GLU A 118 -1.65 -39.67 -11.21
CA GLU A 118 -2.70 -38.64 -11.27
C GLU A 118 -2.25 -37.37 -12.02
N GLY A 119 -0.98 -37.30 -12.45
CA GLY A 119 -0.43 -36.21 -13.27
C GLY A 119 0.32 -35.12 -12.51
N TYR A 120 0.60 -35.34 -11.21
CA TYR A 120 1.42 -34.42 -10.41
C TYR A 120 2.91 -34.70 -10.54
N LYS A 121 3.72 -33.66 -10.34
CA LYS A 121 5.16 -33.78 -10.14
C LYS A 121 5.45 -33.74 -8.65
N VAL A 122 5.97 -34.83 -8.10
CA VAL A 122 6.10 -35.01 -6.65
C VAL A 122 7.57 -34.95 -6.26
N LEU A 123 7.94 -33.98 -5.42
CA LEU A 123 9.33 -33.67 -5.09
C LEU A 123 9.53 -33.65 -3.56
N ALA A 124 10.46 -34.48 -3.08
CA ALA A 124 10.87 -34.44 -1.68
C ALA A 124 11.90 -33.32 -1.44
N PHE A 125 11.86 -32.69 -0.28
CA PHE A 125 12.87 -31.71 0.16
C PHE A 125 13.29 -31.95 1.63
N GLU A 126 14.43 -31.42 2.05
CA GLU A 126 15.02 -31.60 3.39
C GLU A 126 14.89 -30.36 4.30
N GLN A 127 14.97 -29.15 3.76
CA GLN A 127 14.83 -27.89 4.50
C GLN A 127 13.85 -26.93 3.82
N SER A 128 13.85 -26.81 2.49
CA SER A 128 12.98 -25.85 1.79
C SER A 128 12.51 -26.38 0.42
N PRO A 129 11.20 -26.29 0.11
CA PRO A 129 10.61 -26.91 -1.07
C PRO A 129 11.11 -26.34 -2.40
N LEU A 130 11.39 -25.03 -2.48
CA LEU A 130 11.68 -24.35 -3.74
C LEU A 130 13.18 -24.07 -4.00
N PHE A 131 14.09 -24.51 -3.10
CA PHE A 131 15.51 -24.17 -3.17
C PHE A 131 16.46 -25.38 -3.18
N GLU A 132 16.18 -26.41 -2.39
CA GLU A 132 17.15 -27.48 -2.20
C GLU A 132 17.28 -28.35 -3.44
N HIS A 133 18.50 -28.38 -3.99
CA HIS A 133 18.82 -29.10 -5.22
C HIS A 133 17.73 -28.95 -6.26
N ILE A 134 17.33 -27.68 -6.55
CA ILE A 134 16.22 -27.34 -7.45
C ILE A 134 16.12 -28.41 -8.53
N ALA A 135 15.13 -29.29 -8.40
CA ALA A 135 14.86 -30.28 -9.43
C ALA A 135 14.83 -29.45 -10.71
N HIS A 136 15.66 -29.78 -11.70
CA HIS A 136 15.80 -28.98 -12.93
C HIS A 136 14.42 -28.54 -13.47
N GLU A 137 13.42 -29.39 -13.25
CA GLU A 137 12.00 -29.22 -13.50
C GLU A 137 11.32 -27.99 -12.87
N TRP A 138 11.66 -27.56 -11.64
CA TRP A 138 11.10 -26.35 -11.04
C TRP A 138 11.77 -25.08 -11.57
N ARG A 139 13.09 -25.11 -11.83
CA ARG A 139 13.88 -23.96 -12.32
C ARG A 139 13.28 -23.34 -13.60
N GLU A 140 12.85 -24.19 -14.54
CA GLU A 140 12.23 -23.74 -15.79
C GLU A 140 10.85 -23.07 -15.59
N ASN A 141 10.21 -23.30 -14.44
CA ASN A 141 8.89 -22.78 -14.09
C ASN A 141 8.96 -21.63 -13.07
N SER A 142 10.00 -21.56 -12.24
CA SER A 142 10.17 -20.52 -11.22
C SER A 142 10.31 -19.14 -11.83
N ASP A 143 10.90 -19.07 -13.02
CA ASP A 143 11.02 -17.81 -13.74
C ASP A 143 9.67 -17.30 -14.26
N GLN A 144 8.61 -18.12 -14.26
CA GLN A 144 7.29 -17.77 -14.79
C GLN A 144 6.30 -17.25 -13.74
N VAL A 145 6.66 -17.30 -12.45
CA VAL A 145 5.78 -16.95 -11.33
C VAL A 145 6.49 -15.97 -10.40
N GLY A 146 5.92 -14.78 -10.24
CA GLY A 146 6.36 -13.81 -9.24
C GLY A 146 5.55 -13.93 -7.95
N PHE A 147 6.23 -14.00 -6.80
CA PHE A 147 5.58 -13.87 -5.49
C PHE A 147 5.71 -12.43 -4.99
N VAL A 148 4.62 -11.87 -4.47
CA VAL A 148 4.56 -10.46 -4.05
C VAL A 148 3.92 -10.39 -2.67
N TYR A 149 4.50 -9.64 -1.74
CA TYR A 149 3.90 -9.36 -0.43
C TYR A 149 3.75 -7.87 -0.21
N TYR A 150 2.57 -7.46 0.24
CA TYR A 150 2.25 -6.09 0.62
C TYR A 150 1.65 -6.05 2.02
N SER A 151 2.15 -5.10 2.82
CA SER A 151 1.53 -4.64 4.06
C SER A 151 1.77 -3.15 4.22
N ASN A 152 0.74 -2.43 4.65
CA ASN A 152 0.87 -1.02 5.02
C ASN A 152 1.17 -0.83 6.53
N VAL A 153 1.22 -1.92 7.29
CA VAL A 153 1.56 -1.90 8.71
C VAL A 153 3.07 -2.01 8.86
N ILE A 154 3.68 -1.13 9.66
CA ILE A 154 5.09 -1.25 10.03
C ILE A 154 5.19 -2.20 11.22
N ASP A 155 5.83 -3.36 11.03
CA ASP A 155 6.06 -4.36 12.07
C ASP A 155 7.51 -4.83 12.07
N LEU A 156 8.36 -4.05 12.75
CA LEU A 156 9.79 -4.29 12.91
C LEU A 156 10.15 -5.64 13.57
N SER A 157 9.15 -6.38 14.09
CA SER A 157 9.35 -7.73 14.63
C SER A 157 9.37 -8.80 13.55
N SER A 158 8.78 -8.51 12.37
CA SER A 158 8.74 -9.38 11.20
C SER A 158 10.05 -9.28 10.40
N GLY A 159 11.17 -9.53 11.08
CA GLY A 159 12.52 -9.28 10.60
C GLY A 159 12.68 -9.51 9.10
N ASN A 160 13.07 -8.44 8.39
CA ASN A 160 13.24 -8.32 6.94
C ASN A 160 13.00 -9.63 6.19
N LEU A 161 11.82 -9.77 5.58
CA LEU A 161 11.56 -10.76 4.55
C LEU A 161 12.43 -10.43 3.30
N ASP A 162 13.76 -10.52 3.45
CA ASP A 162 14.79 -10.46 2.40
C ASP A 162 14.82 -11.81 1.68
N GLU A 163 13.75 -12.09 0.96
CA GLU A 163 13.53 -13.38 0.32
C GLU A 163 13.76 -13.25 -1.19
N PHE A 164 14.71 -14.03 -1.71
CA PHE A 164 15.26 -14.01 -3.07
C PHE A 164 14.20 -14.02 -4.18
N ASN A 165 13.11 -14.74 -3.96
CA ASN A 165 12.02 -14.91 -4.92
C ASN A 165 10.70 -14.26 -4.47
N LEU A 166 10.70 -13.49 -3.37
CA LEU A 166 9.56 -12.70 -2.92
C LEU A 166 9.84 -11.22 -3.12
N LYS A 167 8.98 -10.55 -3.88
CA LYS A 167 8.99 -9.10 -3.99
C LYS A 167 8.16 -8.49 -2.88
N ASN A 168 8.82 -8.04 -1.82
CA ASN A 168 8.18 -7.35 -0.72
C ASN A 168 8.01 -5.85 -1.06
N ILE A 169 6.76 -5.41 -1.18
CA ILE A 169 6.36 -4.01 -1.46
C ILE A 169 5.68 -3.36 -0.27
N SER A 170 5.96 -3.87 0.93
CA SER A 170 5.42 -3.34 2.19
C SER A 170 6.11 -2.03 2.58
N THR A 171 5.40 -1.22 3.37
CA THR A 171 5.89 0.08 3.83
C THR A 171 7.18 -0.04 4.64
N GLU A 172 7.25 -1.02 5.54
CA GLU A 172 8.48 -1.32 6.28
C GLU A 172 9.65 -1.70 5.38
N ARG A 173 9.38 -2.47 4.31
CA ARG A 173 10.43 -2.91 3.40
C ARG A 173 11.05 -1.73 2.67
N TYR A 174 10.24 -0.88 2.07
CA TYR A 174 10.74 0.30 1.37
C TYR A 174 11.48 1.25 2.31
N LEU A 175 10.94 1.52 3.50
CA LEU A 175 11.64 2.31 4.50
C LEU A 175 12.98 1.70 4.88
N THR A 176 13.03 0.38 5.04
CA THR A 176 14.27 -0.35 5.34
C THR A 176 15.26 -0.30 4.18
N ASP A 177 14.79 -0.47 2.95
CA ASP A 177 15.61 -0.34 1.74
C ASP A 177 16.19 1.07 1.64
N ASP A 178 15.43 2.12 1.95
CA ASP A 178 15.93 3.49 1.99
C ASP A 178 16.91 3.73 3.16
N ILE A 179 16.72 3.07 4.30
CA ILE A 179 17.69 3.10 5.40
C ILE A 179 18.98 2.33 5.07
N HIS A 180 18.91 1.23 4.33
CA HIS A 180 20.04 0.31 4.12
C HIS A 180 20.78 0.52 2.79
N TYR A 181 20.05 0.80 1.74
CA TYR A 181 20.51 0.97 0.37
C TYR A 181 20.17 2.34 -0.19
N GLY A 182 19.40 3.14 0.55
CA GLY A 182 19.14 4.50 0.17
C GLY A 182 20.44 5.30 0.13
N PRO A 183 20.40 6.43 -0.58
CA PRO A 183 21.58 7.24 -0.88
C PRO A 183 22.43 7.50 0.37
N SER A 184 21.79 7.81 1.50
CA SER A 184 22.38 8.08 2.81
C SER A 184 23.26 6.95 3.37
N ASN A 185 22.97 5.68 3.06
CA ASN A 185 23.64 4.51 3.65
C ASN A 185 24.70 3.88 2.74
N THR A 186 24.58 4.02 1.41
CA THR A 186 25.68 3.76 0.47
C THR A 186 26.93 4.58 0.83
N TYR A 187 26.74 5.76 1.42
CA TYR A 187 27.79 6.60 2.00
C TYR A 187 28.44 6.08 3.29
N ARG A 188 27.78 5.19 4.04
CA ARG A 188 28.29 4.72 5.34
C ARG A 188 29.34 3.63 5.23
N HIS A 189 29.28 2.78 4.20
CA HIS A 189 30.14 1.61 4.09
C HIS A 189 31.28 1.72 3.06
N ASP A 190 31.21 2.60 2.07
CA ASP A 190 32.32 2.87 1.17
C ASP A 190 33.07 4.16 1.55
N LEU A 191 34.30 4.00 2.04
CA LEU A 191 35.18 5.11 2.45
C LEU A 191 35.53 6.08 1.32
N ARG A 192 35.45 5.67 0.05
CA ARG A 192 35.70 6.55 -1.11
C ARG A 192 34.48 7.45 -1.35
N ILE A 193 33.30 6.85 -1.39
CA ILE A 193 32.01 7.55 -1.54
C ILE A 193 31.77 8.50 -0.35
N ARG A 194 32.26 8.16 0.85
CA ARG A 194 32.22 8.99 2.08
C ARG A 194 33.08 10.26 2.03
N GLN A 195 34.10 10.31 1.17
CA GLN A 195 34.91 11.51 0.93
C GLN A 195 34.32 12.41 -0.15
N GLU A 196 33.55 11.84 -1.09
CA GLU A 196 33.05 12.51 -2.29
C GLU A 196 31.68 13.19 -2.11
N HIS A 197 30.87 12.78 -1.11
CA HIS A 197 29.44 13.13 -1.09
C HIS A 197 28.88 13.61 0.26
N ARG A 198 29.67 14.40 0.99
CA ARG A 198 29.38 14.88 2.37
C ARG A 198 28.15 15.79 2.55
N GLY A 199 27.42 16.17 1.50
CA GLY A 199 26.43 17.25 1.55
C GLY A 199 24.93 16.86 1.53
N ASP A 200 24.59 15.64 1.12
CA ASP A 200 23.20 15.20 0.91
C ASP A 200 22.62 14.61 2.21
N GLU A 201 22.32 15.47 3.19
CA GLU A 201 21.66 15.07 4.44
C GLU A 201 20.13 14.97 4.26
N VAL A 202 19.64 14.28 3.23
CA VAL A 202 18.23 13.84 3.20
C VAL A 202 18.08 12.69 4.18
N SER A 203 17.18 12.82 5.15
CA SER A 203 16.92 11.74 6.08
C SER A 203 16.30 10.53 5.37
N ASP A 204 16.55 9.31 5.85
CA ASP A 204 16.01 8.08 5.23
C ASP A 204 14.47 8.12 5.14
N ILE A 205 13.82 8.78 6.09
CA ILE A 205 12.36 8.98 6.13
C ILE A 205 11.90 9.94 5.02
N GLU A 206 12.67 10.99 4.76
CA GLU A 206 12.38 11.96 3.72
C GLU A 206 12.61 11.37 2.33
N ALA A 207 13.65 10.56 2.16
CA ALA A 207 13.86 9.78 0.94
C ALA A 207 12.66 8.85 0.64
N PHE A 208 12.21 8.10 1.65
CA PHE A 208 11.01 7.26 1.55
C PHE A 208 9.77 8.07 1.16
N TYR A 209 9.57 9.23 1.77
CA TYR A 209 8.45 10.12 1.46
C TYR A 209 8.48 10.61 0.01
N ILE A 210 9.66 11.00 -0.47
CA ILE A 210 9.88 11.45 -1.85
C ILE A 210 9.56 10.34 -2.85
N GLU A 211 10.09 9.12 -2.64
CA GLU A 211 9.86 7.99 -3.54
C GLU A 211 8.39 7.55 -3.57
N GLU A 212 7.70 7.54 -2.43
CA GLU A 212 6.26 7.24 -2.40
C GLU A 212 5.45 8.26 -3.20
N ASN A 213 5.73 9.56 -3.04
CA ASN A 213 5.00 10.60 -3.79
C ASN A 213 5.29 10.54 -5.29
N TYR A 214 6.51 10.17 -5.67
CA TYR A 214 6.83 9.88 -7.06
C TYR A 214 5.98 8.73 -7.61
N HIS A 215 5.87 7.62 -6.88
CA HIS A 215 5.01 6.49 -7.27
C HIS A 215 3.54 6.88 -7.36
N TYR A 216 3.04 7.70 -6.43
CA TYR A 216 1.66 8.20 -6.48
C TYR A 216 1.42 9.06 -7.71
N THR A 217 2.38 9.95 -8.02
CA THR A 217 2.31 10.82 -9.20
C THR A 217 2.26 9.97 -10.47
N LYS A 218 3.19 9.02 -10.63
CA LYS A 218 3.22 8.14 -11.80
C LYS A 218 1.94 7.32 -11.93
N PHE A 219 1.37 6.87 -10.81
CA PHE A 219 0.08 6.20 -10.81
C PHE A 219 -1.05 7.12 -11.29
N VAL A 220 -1.15 8.36 -10.79
CA VAL A 220 -2.15 9.33 -11.26
C VAL A 220 -2.02 9.65 -12.75
N LEU A 221 -0.79 9.75 -13.26
CA LEU A 221 -0.52 10.02 -14.66
C LEU A 221 -0.92 8.87 -15.59
N ASN A 222 -0.83 7.62 -15.12
CA ASN A 222 -1.11 6.43 -15.94
C ASN A 222 -2.56 5.91 -15.80
N PHE A 223 -3.28 6.31 -14.75
CA PHE A 223 -4.64 5.81 -14.45
C PHE A 223 -5.62 6.97 -14.24
N PRO A 224 -5.87 7.82 -15.25
CA PRO A 224 -6.91 8.84 -15.13
C PRO A 224 -8.27 8.17 -14.83
N ASP A 225 -9.06 8.78 -13.96
CA ASP A 225 -10.43 8.33 -13.61
C ASP A 225 -10.56 6.99 -12.87
N PHE A 226 -9.47 6.40 -12.36
CA PHE A 226 -9.52 5.17 -11.54
C PHE A 226 -9.88 5.44 -10.06
N PHE A 227 -9.89 6.71 -9.63
CA PHE A 227 -9.94 7.10 -8.22
C PHE A 227 -11.36 7.15 -7.66
N PRO A 228 -11.59 6.66 -6.42
CA PRO A 228 -12.89 6.78 -5.76
C PRO A 228 -13.13 8.13 -5.08
N PHE A 229 -12.24 9.09 -5.32
CA PHE A 229 -12.25 10.44 -4.78
C PHE A 229 -11.79 11.42 -5.85
N LYS A 230 -11.90 12.72 -5.54
CA LYS A 230 -11.48 13.75 -6.48
C LYS A 230 -9.96 13.74 -6.61
N GLU A 231 -9.48 13.68 -7.83
CA GLU A 231 -8.05 13.82 -8.12
C GLU A 231 -7.47 15.14 -7.56
N PRO A 232 -6.15 15.17 -7.27
CA PRO A 232 -5.47 16.40 -6.85
C PRO A 232 -5.64 17.49 -7.90
N ARG A 233 -5.73 18.76 -7.51
CA ARG A 233 -5.95 19.85 -8.47
C ARG A 233 -4.71 20.21 -9.28
N TYR A 234 -3.53 19.93 -8.74
CA TYR A 234 -2.24 20.24 -9.32
C TYR A 234 -1.20 19.21 -8.87
N PHE A 235 -0.09 19.16 -9.60
CA PHE A 235 1.13 18.50 -9.19
C PHE A 235 2.12 19.53 -8.68
N THR A 236 2.89 19.17 -7.66
CA THR A 236 4.04 19.96 -7.20
C THR A 236 5.30 19.35 -7.78
N VAL A 237 6.11 20.16 -8.45
CA VAL A 237 7.42 19.78 -8.95
C VAL A 237 8.47 20.56 -8.18
N GLU A 238 9.44 19.85 -7.64
CA GLU A 238 10.56 20.41 -6.88
C GLU A 238 11.86 20.01 -7.60
N LEU A 239 12.70 20.99 -7.93
CA LEU A 239 13.87 20.83 -8.79
C LEU A 239 15.12 20.30 -8.07
N HIS A 240 15.01 19.91 -6.78
CA HIS A 240 16.15 19.58 -5.92
C HIS A 240 17.15 20.73 -5.81
N TYR A 241 16.69 21.82 -5.22
CA TYR A 241 17.54 22.95 -4.86
C TYR A 241 17.61 23.20 -3.37
N SER A 242 18.63 22.60 -2.78
CA SER A 242 19.01 22.85 -1.41
C SER A 242 20.51 23.10 -1.35
N GLY A 243 20.95 23.84 -0.33
CA GLY A 243 22.34 23.82 0.11
C GLY A 243 22.82 22.42 0.57
N THR A 244 21.99 21.38 0.43
CA THR A 244 22.30 19.95 0.61
C THR A 244 22.42 19.18 -0.72
N ASN A 245 22.29 19.85 -1.88
CA ASN A 245 22.59 19.25 -3.18
C ASN A 245 24.11 18.94 -3.26
N ARG A 246 24.45 17.64 -3.22
CA ARG A 246 25.85 17.12 -3.26
C ARG A 246 26.68 17.60 -4.45
N TYR A 247 26.03 18.09 -5.50
CA TYR A 247 26.71 18.55 -6.69
C TYR A 247 27.02 20.06 -6.67
N LEU A 248 26.32 20.85 -5.85
CA LEU A 248 26.67 22.26 -5.56
C LEU A 248 27.71 22.37 -4.43
N SER A 249 27.78 21.38 -3.55
CA SER A 249 28.75 21.34 -2.45
C SER A 249 30.12 20.81 -2.91
N GLY A 250 30.90 21.67 -3.52
CA GLY A 250 32.27 21.38 -3.94
C GLY A 250 32.68 22.35 -5.04
N GLY A 251 33.86 22.96 -4.93
CA GLY A 251 34.30 24.09 -5.77
C GLY A 251 34.33 23.87 -7.29
N LYS A 252 34.00 22.66 -7.78
CA LYS A 252 34.01 22.31 -9.20
C LYS A 252 32.99 23.13 -10.01
N TYR A 253 31.74 23.28 -9.56
CA TYR A 253 30.66 23.90 -10.34
C TYR A 253 30.31 25.36 -9.95
N GLN A 254 31.12 25.98 -9.08
CA GLN A 254 30.81 27.29 -8.50
C GLN A 254 30.66 28.40 -9.54
N SER A 255 31.38 28.31 -10.66
CA SER A 255 31.33 29.28 -11.76
C SER A 255 29.94 29.34 -12.41
N VAL A 256 29.41 28.20 -12.83
CA VAL A 256 28.07 28.09 -13.46
C VAL A 256 26.99 28.38 -12.43
N GLU A 257 27.13 27.88 -11.21
CA GLU A 257 26.22 28.16 -10.09
C GLU A 257 26.10 29.67 -9.82
N HIS A 258 27.22 30.38 -9.70
CA HIS A 258 27.25 31.82 -9.52
C HIS A 258 26.50 32.54 -10.65
N ASN A 259 26.75 32.14 -11.90
CA ASN A 259 26.05 32.72 -13.06
C ASN A 259 24.52 32.50 -13.04
N ILE A 260 24.04 31.38 -12.50
CA ILE A 260 22.59 31.14 -12.35
C ILE A 260 22.05 32.03 -11.21
N PHE A 261 22.72 32.06 -10.06
CA PHE A 261 22.14 32.63 -8.85
C PHE A 261 22.45 34.11 -8.61
N ASP A 262 23.40 34.70 -9.32
CA ASP A 262 23.72 36.13 -9.19
C ASP A 262 22.53 37.02 -9.50
N GLN A 263 21.74 36.67 -10.50
CA GLN A 263 20.51 37.39 -10.82
C GLN A 263 19.48 37.27 -9.69
N LEU A 264 19.31 36.07 -9.12
CA LEU A 264 18.43 35.84 -7.98
C LEU A 264 18.88 36.66 -6.76
N TYR A 265 20.18 36.69 -6.49
CA TYR A 265 20.76 37.44 -5.39
C TYR A 265 20.69 38.95 -5.59
N TYR A 266 20.84 39.42 -6.83
CA TYR A 266 20.69 40.82 -7.19
C TYR A 266 19.24 41.27 -6.99
N GLU A 267 18.28 40.51 -7.52
CA GLU A 267 16.85 40.84 -7.46
C GLU A 267 16.31 40.75 -6.02
N TYR A 268 16.78 39.76 -5.26
CA TYR A 268 16.35 39.50 -3.87
C TYR A 268 17.47 39.77 -2.84
N ASN A 269 18.18 40.90 -2.98
CA ASN A 269 19.37 41.21 -2.18
C ASN A 269 19.09 41.60 -0.70
N LYS A 270 17.84 41.90 -0.34
CA LYS A 270 17.52 42.42 1.01
C LYS A 270 17.10 41.28 1.95
N LYS A 271 17.61 41.29 3.20
CA LYS A 271 16.98 40.55 4.31
C LYS A 271 15.65 41.24 4.62
N VAL A 272 14.57 40.73 4.06
CA VAL A 272 13.24 41.34 4.21
C VAL A 272 12.40 40.50 5.16
N ASP A 273 11.94 41.09 6.27
CA ASP A 273 10.88 40.52 7.12
C ASP A 273 9.49 40.93 6.60
N SER A 274 9.35 41.11 5.28
CA SER A 274 8.09 41.48 4.62
C SER A 274 7.88 40.66 3.35
N GLU A 275 6.63 40.65 2.91
CA GLU A 275 6.17 39.97 1.71
C GLU A 275 6.85 40.53 0.45
N LEU A 276 7.24 39.66 -0.47
CA LEU A 276 7.96 39.96 -1.71
C LEU A 276 7.14 39.52 -2.92
N ASP A 277 7.19 40.30 -3.99
CA ASP A 277 6.64 39.91 -5.29
C ASP A 277 7.63 38.99 -6.03
N VAL A 278 7.08 37.94 -6.63
CA VAL A 278 7.84 36.93 -7.37
C VAL A 278 7.95 37.31 -8.85
N ASP A 279 9.18 37.45 -9.35
CA ASP A 279 9.44 37.57 -10.79
C ASP A 279 9.37 36.18 -11.43
N ILE A 280 8.21 35.88 -11.99
CA ILE A 280 7.92 34.59 -12.62
C ILE A 280 8.79 34.36 -13.87
N VAL A 281 9.11 35.42 -14.62
CA VAL A 281 9.91 35.27 -15.85
C VAL A 281 11.33 34.88 -15.47
N LEU A 282 11.92 35.59 -14.50
CA LEU A 282 13.22 35.26 -13.95
C LEU A 282 13.22 33.83 -13.39
N PHE A 283 12.22 33.42 -12.61
CA PHE A 283 12.20 32.08 -12.03
C PHE A 283 12.13 30.97 -13.06
N LYS A 284 11.29 31.11 -14.09
CA LYS A 284 11.24 30.11 -15.17
C LYS A 284 12.60 29.96 -15.85
N GLU A 285 13.28 31.08 -16.13
CA GLU A 285 14.62 31.06 -16.71
C GLU A 285 15.64 30.36 -15.79
N LEU A 286 15.66 30.70 -14.51
CA LEU A 286 16.61 30.14 -13.54
C LEU A 286 16.33 28.67 -13.23
N GLN A 287 15.06 28.27 -13.14
CA GLN A 287 14.65 26.87 -12.96
C GLN A 287 15.05 26.02 -14.16
N PHE A 288 14.94 26.54 -15.39
CA PHE A 288 15.40 25.83 -16.57
C PHE A 288 16.92 25.62 -16.57
N LYS A 289 17.68 26.66 -16.19
CA LYS A 289 19.14 26.56 -16.03
C LYS A 289 19.53 25.58 -14.93
N LEU A 290 18.84 25.62 -13.79
CA LEU A 290 19.05 24.70 -12.68
C LEU A 290 18.77 23.25 -13.08
N TYR A 291 17.66 23.00 -13.77
CA TYR A 291 17.32 21.68 -14.29
C TYR A 291 18.43 21.12 -15.17
N LYS A 292 18.92 21.91 -16.13
CA LYS A 292 20.05 21.50 -16.99
C LYS A 292 21.33 21.27 -16.21
N LEU A 293 21.61 22.10 -15.20
CA LEU A 293 22.75 21.88 -14.31
C LEU A 293 22.62 20.53 -13.60
N ASN A 294 21.48 20.23 -13.00
CA ASN A 294 21.21 18.95 -12.34
C ASN A 294 21.31 17.77 -13.30
N LEU A 295 20.74 17.89 -14.50
CA LEU A 295 20.84 16.87 -15.55
C LEU A 295 22.30 16.63 -15.98
N SER A 296 23.08 17.69 -16.22
CA SER A 296 24.50 17.57 -16.61
C SER A 296 25.32 16.82 -15.55
N ARG A 297 24.99 16.99 -14.26
CA ARG A 297 25.64 16.29 -13.15
C ARG A 297 25.23 14.84 -13.06
N ILE A 298 24.00 14.52 -13.45
CA ILE A 298 23.52 13.14 -13.55
C ILE A 298 24.13 12.44 -14.77
N LEU A 299 24.49 13.16 -15.83
CA LEU A 299 25.06 12.54 -17.03
C LEU A 299 26.60 12.49 -17.03
N ILE A 300 27.27 13.48 -16.44
CA ILE A 300 28.73 13.60 -16.43
C ILE A 300 29.26 13.09 -15.09
N PRO A 301 30.12 12.06 -15.04
CA PRO A 301 30.83 11.68 -13.81
C PRO A 301 31.77 12.79 -13.32
N ASP A 302 31.91 12.94 -12.00
CA ASP A 302 32.77 13.98 -11.37
C ASP A 302 34.24 13.95 -11.81
N GLU A 303 34.72 12.80 -12.29
CA GLU A 303 36.07 12.59 -12.84
C GLU A 303 36.24 13.15 -14.27
N LYS A 304 35.13 13.27 -15.02
CA LYS A 304 35.07 13.80 -16.39
C LYS A 304 34.54 15.24 -16.43
N TYR A 305 34.65 15.95 -15.32
CA TYR A 305 34.14 17.30 -15.17
C TYR A 305 34.78 18.29 -16.17
N ASP A 306 33.94 19.05 -16.87
CA ASP A 306 34.34 20.06 -17.86
C ASP A 306 33.46 21.31 -17.72
N ASP A 307 34.04 22.38 -17.16
CA ASP A 307 33.41 23.70 -16.96
C ASP A 307 32.83 24.26 -18.26
N GLU A 308 33.54 24.11 -19.39
CA GLU A 308 33.19 24.73 -20.67
C GLU A 308 31.98 24.03 -21.27
N LEU A 309 32.02 22.68 -21.33
CA LEU A 309 30.91 21.85 -21.77
C LEU A 309 29.63 22.13 -20.98
N ILE A 310 29.73 22.16 -19.64
CA ILE A 310 28.56 22.40 -18.77
C ILE A 310 28.06 23.83 -18.93
N SER A 311 28.96 24.81 -19.01
CA SER A 311 28.58 26.21 -19.27
C SER A 311 27.87 26.36 -20.61
N GLU A 312 28.34 25.69 -21.67
CA GLU A 312 27.72 25.74 -22.99
C GLU A 312 26.33 25.10 -22.99
N PHE A 313 26.15 23.99 -22.28
CA PHE A 313 24.84 23.35 -22.13
C PHE A 313 23.87 24.18 -21.29
N VAL A 314 24.31 24.63 -20.11
CA VAL A 314 23.47 25.33 -19.14
C VAL A 314 23.16 26.77 -19.57
N LEU A 315 24.11 27.50 -20.13
CA LEU A 315 23.95 28.91 -20.49
C LEU A 315 23.61 29.11 -21.97
N ASN A 316 24.16 28.30 -22.87
CA ASN A 316 24.01 28.48 -24.33
C ASN A 316 23.10 27.45 -25.01
N ASN A 317 22.50 26.50 -24.26
CA ASN A 317 21.64 25.44 -24.77
C ASN A 317 22.30 24.47 -25.78
N SER A 318 23.62 24.29 -25.71
CA SER A 318 24.36 23.36 -26.60
C SER A 318 24.46 21.97 -25.97
N SER A 319 23.92 20.93 -26.61
CA SER A 319 24.02 19.52 -26.17
C SER A 319 24.89 18.67 -27.09
N ASN A 320 25.61 19.29 -28.03
CA ASN A 320 26.26 18.60 -29.15
C ASN A 320 27.34 17.59 -28.74
N ASP A 321 27.97 17.82 -27.59
CA ASP A 321 29.09 17.02 -27.08
C ASP A 321 28.67 15.92 -26.10
N PHE A 322 27.36 15.73 -25.87
CA PHE A 322 26.83 14.59 -25.11
C PHE A 322 26.60 13.38 -26.02
N GLU A 323 26.91 12.18 -25.52
CA GLU A 323 26.70 10.92 -26.25
C GLU A 323 25.22 10.71 -26.63
N GLU A 324 24.29 11.05 -25.73
CA GLU A 324 22.83 10.89 -25.91
C GLU A 324 22.11 12.21 -26.25
N LYS A 325 22.74 13.05 -27.07
CA LYS A 325 22.27 14.42 -27.36
C LYS A 325 20.78 14.54 -27.73
N GLN A 326 20.23 13.60 -28.49
CA GLN A 326 18.82 13.69 -28.92
C GLN A 326 17.87 13.46 -27.74
N SER A 327 18.14 12.45 -26.92
CA SER A 327 17.36 12.17 -25.71
C SER A 327 17.42 13.35 -24.73
N ILE A 328 18.58 14.00 -24.60
CA ILE A 328 18.77 15.19 -23.77
C ILE A 328 17.99 16.39 -24.33
N LEU A 329 18.02 16.61 -25.65
CA LEU A 329 17.24 17.67 -26.30
C LEU A 329 15.74 17.46 -26.09
N ASP A 330 15.25 16.25 -26.33
CA ASP A 330 13.85 15.91 -26.14
C ASP A 330 13.41 16.07 -24.66
N LEU A 331 14.29 15.71 -23.73
CA LEU A 331 14.03 15.82 -22.29
C LEU A 331 14.03 17.29 -21.82
N THR A 332 14.97 18.11 -22.31
CA THR A 332 15.01 19.55 -22.00
C THR A 332 13.87 20.32 -22.65
N GLU A 333 13.46 19.97 -23.89
CA GLU A 333 12.29 20.56 -24.55
C GLU A 333 11.00 20.26 -23.78
N THR A 334 10.79 19.01 -23.37
CA THR A 334 9.63 18.63 -22.56
C THR A 334 9.60 19.36 -21.23
N PHE A 335 10.75 19.53 -20.56
CA PHE A 335 10.83 20.31 -19.32
C PHE A 335 10.51 21.80 -19.52
N SER A 336 10.99 22.41 -20.63
CA SER A 336 10.65 23.79 -20.98
C SER A 336 9.14 23.97 -21.13
N ARG A 337 8.46 23.03 -21.79
CA ARG A 337 7.00 23.04 -21.95
C ARG A 337 6.26 22.88 -20.62
N ILE A 338 6.82 22.11 -19.67
CA ILE A 338 6.29 22.03 -18.30
C ILE A 338 6.41 23.39 -17.60
N LEU A 339 7.56 24.08 -17.72
CA LEU A 339 7.75 25.42 -17.15
C LEU A 339 6.82 26.47 -17.77
N GLU A 340 6.44 26.35 -19.04
CA GLU A 340 5.42 27.23 -19.65
C GLU A 340 4.09 27.16 -18.89
N LYS A 341 3.71 25.96 -18.42
CA LYS A 341 2.49 25.70 -17.64
C LYS A 341 2.65 25.95 -16.14
N ALA A 342 3.87 26.17 -15.65
CA ALA A 342 4.16 26.38 -14.24
C ALA A 342 3.46 27.60 -13.66
N LYS A 343 2.86 27.40 -12.49
CA LYS A 343 2.25 28.39 -11.61
C LYS A 343 3.09 28.56 -10.35
N TYR A 344 3.09 29.79 -9.85
CA TYR A 344 3.88 30.20 -8.69
C TYR A 344 3.00 30.96 -7.73
N ASN A 345 3.38 30.94 -6.45
CA ASN A 345 2.86 31.91 -5.52
C ASN A 345 3.42 33.28 -5.92
N HIS A 346 2.53 34.22 -6.26
CA HIS A 346 2.93 35.58 -6.65
C HIS A 346 3.62 36.35 -5.52
N LYS A 347 3.41 35.89 -4.29
CA LYS A 347 3.90 36.50 -3.08
C LYS A 347 4.62 35.47 -2.21
N TYR A 348 5.75 35.87 -1.64
CA TYR A 348 6.54 35.02 -0.77
C TYR A 348 6.99 35.79 0.47
N HIS A 349 6.95 35.14 1.63
CA HIS A 349 7.45 35.72 2.87
C HIS A 349 8.66 34.92 3.39
N PRO A 350 9.86 35.52 3.51
CA PRO A 350 11.06 34.82 3.98
C PRO A 350 10.97 34.19 5.37
N SER A 351 10.01 34.58 6.21
CA SER A 351 9.80 33.91 7.51
C SER A 351 9.19 32.50 7.39
N TYR A 352 8.56 32.14 6.26
CA TYR A 352 7.96 30.82 6.08
C TYR A 352 9.00 29.68 6.10
N THR A 353 10.27 30.00 5.83
CA THR A 353 11.39 29.04 5.86
C THR A 353 12.16 29.02 7.19
N ARG A 354 11.85 29.92 8.13
CA ARG A 354 12.58 29.99 9.41
C ARG A 354 12.21 28.88 10.42
N SER A 355 11.19 28.05 10.19
CA SER A 355 10.59 27.24 11.27
C SER A 355 11.08 25.80 11.41
N ASN A 356 11.83 25.21 10.47
CA ASN A 356 12.22 23.81 10.56
C ASN A 356 13.74 23.63 10.43
N ASN A 357 14.46 23.72 11.56
CA ASN A 357 15.78 23.13 11.86
C ASN A 357 16.98 23.21 10.88
N GLU A 358 16.92 23.83 9.70
CA GLU A 358 18.09 23.96 8.82
C GLU A 358 18.79 25.31 9.00
N LYS A 359 20.00 25.28 9.56
CA LYS A 359 20.81 26.46 9.86
C LYS A 359 21.60 27.02 8.65
N SER A 360 21.38 26.58 7.41
CA SER A 360 22.35 26.86 6.32
C SER A 360 21.80 27.13 4.92
N THR A 361 20.49 27.06 4.66
CA THR A 361 19.92 27.21 3.31
C THR A 361 19.31 28.59 3.08
N ASP A 362 19.66 29.22 1.97
CA ASP A 362 19.16 30.53 1.59
C ASP A 362 17.66 30.46 1.26
N TRP A 363 16.82 31.28 1.90
CA TRP A 363 15.37 31.26 1.67
C TRP A 363 14.98 31.49 0.20
N ARG A 364 15.82 32.20 -0.57
CA ARG A 364 15.60 32.49 -2.00
C ARG A 364 15.53 31.22 -2.84
N PHE A 365 16.18 30.18 -2.35
CA PHE A 365 16.29 28.90 -3.02
C PHE A 365 15.00 28.11 -2.93
N TYR A 366 14.41 28.02 -1.74
CA TYR A 366 13.08 27.41 -1.55
C TYR A 366 11.99 28.09 -2.39
N MET A 367 12.12 29.40 -2.60
CA MET A 367 11.18 30.17 -3.41
C MET A 367 11.25 29.78 -4.90
N MET A 368 12.44 29.45 -5.40
CA MET A 368 12.69 29.04 -6.79
C MET A 368 12.62 27.52 -6.98
N ASP A 369 12.77 26.71 -5.94
CA ASP A 369 12.87 25.25 -6.07
C ASP A 369 11.54 24.60 -6.46
N VAL A 370 10.43 25.21 -6.06
CA VAL A 370 9.10 24.60 -6.16
C VAL A 370 8.20 25.37 -7.13
N PHE A 371 7.51 24.64 -7.99
CA PHE A 371 6.42 25.16 -8.80
C PHE A 371 5.25 24.17 -8.90
N TYR A 372 4.09 24.68 -9.33
CA TYR A 372 2.87 23.89 -9.46
C TYR A 372 2.42 23.81 -10.92
N VAL A 373 1.85 22.69 -11.32
CA VAL A 373 1.21 22.55 -12.65
C VAL A 373 -0.17 21.95 -12.49
N ASP A 374 -1.16 22.44 -13.24
CA ASP A 374 -2.54 21.99 -13.12
C ASP A 374 -2.68 20.51 -13.46
N ASN A 375 -3.58 19.81 -12.78
CA ASN A 375 -3.90 18.43 -13.12
C ASN A 375 -4.94 18.36 -14.24
N ASP A 376 -4.54 18.80 -15.44
CA ASP A 376 -5.34 18.75 -16.67
C ASP A 376 -4.76 17.74 -17.68
N PRO A 377 -5.53 17.28 -18.68
CA PRO A 377 -5.07 16.25 -19.61
C PRO A 377 -3.76 16.58 -20.34
N GLU A 378 -3.55 17.83 -20.74
CA GLU A 378 -2.35 18.25 -21.48
C GLU A 378 -1.12 18.20 -20.56
N THR A 379 -1.27 18.71 -19.33
CA THR A 379 -0.19 18.68 -18.33
C THR A 379 0.14 17.24 -17.89
N LYS A 380 -0.87 16.37 -17.73
CA LYS A 380 -0.65 14.95 -17.42
C LYS A 380 0.19 14.27 -18.51
N GLU A 381 -0.16 14.48 -19.77
CA GLU A 381 0.57 13.91 -20.91
C GLU A 381 2.03 14.42 -20.94
N LEU A 382 2.23 15.72 -20.73
CA LEU A 382 3.55 16.35 -20.66
C LEU A 382 4.41 15.77 -19.54
N LEU A 383 3.88 15.70 -18.32
CA LEU A 383 4.60 15.13 -17.17
C LEU A 383 4.93 13.65 -17.38
N ASN A 384 3.96 12.86 -17.86
CA ASN A 384 4.18 11.42 -18.08
C ASN A 384 5.26 11.17 -19.13
N ASN A 385 5.25 11.94 -20.23
CA ASN A 385 6.27 11.88 -21.28
C ASN A 385 7.66 12.26 -20.74
N HIS A 386 7.74 13.36 -20.00
CA HIS A 386 8.99 13.81 -19.40
C HIS A 386 9.57 12.78 -18.42
N ILE A 387 8.75 12.27 -17.50
CA ILE A 387 9.16 11.25 -16.52
C ILE A 387 9.61 9.97 -17.22
N THR A 388 8.87 9.52 -18.25
CA THR A 388 9.22 8.31 -19.01
C THR A 388 10.58 8.46 -19.70
N LYS A 389 10.82 9.60 -20.36
CA LYS A 389 12.10 9.91 -21.01
C LYS A 389 13.25 10.01 -20.02
N GLU A 390 13.01 10.60 -18.85
CA GLU A 390 14.01 10.64 -17.77
C GLU A 390 14.34 9.22 -17.30
N GLU A 391 13.34 8.38 -17.02
CA GLU A 391 13.55 6.97 -16.62
C GLU A 391 14.35 6.19 -17.68
N GLU A 392 14.05 6.38 -18.97
CA GLU A 392 14.78 5.73 -20.07
C GLU A 392 16.25 6.16 -20.16
N LEU A 393 16.51 7.47 -20.01
CA LEU A 393 17.87 8.02 -20.00
C LEU A 393 18.69 7.47 -18.83
N LEU A 394 18.07 7.28 -17.66
CA LEU A 394 18.76 6.82 -16.45
C LEU A 394 18.99 5.30 -16.40
N LYS A 395 18.23 4.50 -17.16
CA LYS A 395 18.36 3.03 -17.20
C LYS A 395 19.72 2.55 -17.74
N TYR A 396 20.35 3.29 -18.65
CA TYR A 396 21.60 2.88 -19.32
C TYR A 396 22.85 3.33 -18.55
N GLY A 397 23.27 2.55 -17.54
CA GLY A 397 24.59 2.70 -16.90
C GLY A 397 24.65 3.57 -15.63
N TYR A 398 23.50 4.08 -15.15
CA TYR A 398 23.43 5.04 -14.05
C TYR A 398 22.55 4.60 -12.86
N SER A 399 22.47 3.30 -12.57
CA SER A 399 21.58 2.69 -11.57
C SER A 399 21.66 3.21 -10.12
N PHE A 400 22.59 4.13 -9.83
CA PHE A 400 22.78 4.80 -8.53
C PHE A 400 22.51 6.33 -8.58
N ARG A 401 22.08 6.89 -9.72
CA ARG A 401 21.83 8.34 -9.88
C ARG A 401 20.34 8.66 -9.73
N LYS A 402 20.05 9.71 -8.94
CA LYS A 402 18.69 10.20 -8.63
C LYS A 402 18.09 10.95 -9.83
N ARG A 403 16.75 10.97 -9.90
CA ARG A 403 15.96 11.83 -10.80
C ARG A 403 16.29 13.32 -10.57
N CYS A 404 16.09 14.17 -11.58
CA CYS A 404 16.36 15.60 -11.47
C CYS A 404 15.35 16.31 -10.58
N ASN A 405 14.09 15.85 -10.60
CA ASN A 405 12.98 16.49 -9.91
C ASN A 405 12.28 15.51 -8.94
N ASN A 406 11.74 16.06 -7.87
CA ASN A 406 10.71 15.41 -7.06
C ASN A 406 9.33 15.80 -7.55
N TYR A 407 8.39 14.87 -7.40
CA TYR A 407 7.02 15.04 -7.82
C TYR A 407 6.09 14.67 -6.67
N TYR A 408 5.12 15.54 -6.40
CA TYR A 408 4.12 15.32 -5.35
C TYR A 408 2.71 15.59 -5.89
N LEU A 409 1.74 14.88 -5.31
CA LEU A 409 0.34 15.21 -5.50
C LEU A 409 -0.02 16.46 -4.67
N GLY A 410 -0.66 17.43 -5.30
CA GLY A 410 -1.09 18.67 -4.66
C GLY A 410 -2.22 18.48 -3.64
N ASP A 411 -2.57 19.58 -2.94
CA ASP A 411 -3.67 19.69 -1.95
C ASP A 411 -3.54 18.86 -0.65
N GLY A 412 -2.48 18.05 -0.53
CA GLY A 412 -2.32 17.12 0.59
C GLY A 412 -3.28 15.93 0.48
N LEU A 413 -2.91 14.82 1.14
CA LEU A 413 -3.66 13.57 1.08
C LEU A 413 -4.18 13.19 2.46
N SER A 414 -5.45 12.81 2.55
CA SER A 414 -6.01 12.13 3.73
C SER A 414 -5.36 10.76 3.94
N SER A 415 -5.46 10.20 5.14
CA SER A 415 -4.91 8.87 5.44
C SER A 415 -5.52 7.76 4.58
N GLY A 416 -6.82 7.87 4.25
CA GLY A 416 -7.50 6.93 3.36
C GLY A 416 -6.98 7.02 1.92
N GLU A 417 -6.84 8.23 1.38
CA GLU A 417 -6.27 8.45 0.04
C GLU A 417 -4.82 7.96 -0.05
N LYS A 418 -3.99 8.26 0.97
CA LYS A 418 -2.62 7.72 1.06
C LYS A 418 -2.63 6.20 1.03
N SER A 419 -3.47 5.54 1.83
CA SER A 419 -3.55 4.07 1.86
C SER A 419 -3.96 3.48 0.50
N PHE A 420 -4.86 4.16 -0.22
CA PHE A 420 -5.26 3.77 -1.57
C PHE A 420 -4.09 3.91 -2.55
N TYR A 421 -3.44 5.07 -2.56
CA TYR A 421 -2.30 5.33 -3.43
C TYR A 421 -1.13 4.38 -3.13
N SER A 422 -0.79 4.12 -1.87
CA SER A 422 0.25 3.15 -1.48
C SER A 422 -0.04 1.77 -2.04
N LEU A 423 -1.26 1.26 -1.91
CA LEU A 423 -1.60 -0.06 -2.43
C LEU A 423 -1.52 -0.10 -3.96
N PHE A 424 -2.29 0.75 -4.65
CA PHE A 424 -2.45 0.64 -6.10
C PHE A 424 -1.22 1.09 -6.89
N SER A 425 -0.49 2.12 -6.43
CA SER A 425 0.76 2.54 -7.10
C SER A 425 1.85 1.47 -7.00
N ARG A 426 1.96 0.78 -5.86
CA ARG A 426 2.93 -0.30 -5.67
C ARG A 426 2.53 -1.56 -6.43
N LEU A 427 1.24 -1.92 -6.44
CA LEU A 427 0.74 -3.00 -7.29
C LEU A 427 1.02 -2.69 -8.77
N TYR A 428 0.75 -1.47 -9.22
CA TYR A 428 1.05 -1.03 -10.59
C TYR A 428 2.52 -1.19 -10.92
N ARG A 429 3.41 -0.68 -10.05
CA ARG A 429 4.86 -0.82 -10.21
C ARG A 429 5.27 -2.28 -10.31
N VAL A 430 4.75 -3.13 -9.42
CA VAL A 430 5.07 -4.57 -9.43
C VAL A 430 4.62 -5.24 -10.71
N VAL A 431 3.39 -4.98 -11.14
CA VAL A 431 2.87 -5.55 -12.37
C VAL A 431 3.68 -5.06 -13.57
N LYS A 432 4.00 -3.78 -13.67
CA LYS A 432 4.83 -3.22 -14.75
C LYS A 432 6.23 -3.79 -14.80
N GLU A 433 6.88 -4.00 -13.65
CA GLU A 433 8.23 -4.59 -13.59
C GLU A 433 8.23 -6.10 -13.83
N ASN A 434 7.08 -6.78 -13.73
CA ASN A 434 6.94 -8.19 -14.12
C ASN A 434 6.34 -8.34 -15.52
N GLN A 435 5.83 -7.26 -16.11
CA GLN A 435 5.54 -7.16 -17.52
C GLN A 435 6.87 -6.85 -18.24
N ILE A 436 7.04 -7.40 -19.44
CA ILE A 436 8.00 -6.99 -20.49
C ILE A 436 9.44 -7.59 -20.45
N ASP A 437 9.82 -8.37 -21.49
CA ASP A 437 10.69 -8.03 -22.65
C ASP A 437 10.96 -9.30 -23.51
N GLU A 438 11.51 -9.14 -24.72
CA GLU A 438 11.68 -10.16 -25.80
C GLU A 438 12.36 -11.49 -25.40
N GLU A 439 12.84 -11.62 -24.16
CA GLU A 439 13.71 -12.72 -23.69
C GLU A 439 13.12 -13.68 -22.62
N GLY A 440 11.94 -13.47 -22.01
CA GLY A 440 11.45 -14.50 -21.07
C GLY A 440 10.28 -14.16 -20.13
N LYS A 441 9.34 -15.11 -20.00
CA LYS A 441 8.02 -15.00 -19.38
C LYS A 441 8.02 -14.83 -17.86
N LYS A 442 7.38 -13.78 -17.33
CA LYS A 442 6.70 -13.73 -16.01
C LYS A 442 5.24 -13.33 -16.17
N ASN A 443 4.38 -14.28 -16.53
CA ASN A 443 2.97 -13.99 -16.85
C ASN A 443 2.03 -14.32 -15.67
N SER A 444 2.56 -14.68 -14.50
CA SER A 444 1.78 -15.11 -13.34
C SER A 444 2.30 -14.48 -12.05
N LEU A 445 1.41 -13.87 -11.27
CA LEU A 445 1.71 -13.27 -9.97
C LEU A 445 0.86 -13.90 -8.88
N ILE A 446 1.47 -14.26 -7.76
CA ILE A 446 0.77 -14.65 -6.54
C ILE A 446 1.03 -13.54 -5.52
N ILE A 447 -0.02 -12.78 -5.23
CA ILE A 447 0.07 -11.53 -4.46
C ILE A 447 -0.62 -11.71 -3.11
N PHE A 448 0.18 -11.53 -2.05
CA PHE A 448 -0.23 -11.52 -0.66
C PHE A 448 -0.43 -10.09 -0.20
N ILE A 449 -1.60 -9.74 0.34
CA ILE A 449 -1.90 -8.40 0.86
C ILE A 449 -2.41 -8.56 2.30
N ASP A 450 -1.61 -8.11 3.26
CA ASP A 450 -2.01 -8.08 4.66
C ASP A 450 -2.82 -6.80 4.94
N GLU A 451 -4.00 -6.98 5.54
CA GLU A 451 -4.96 -5.92 5.86
C GLU A 451 -5.27 -5.02 4.66
N ALA A 452 -5.78 -5.63 3.59
CA ALA A 452 -5.98 -5.00 2.28
C ALA A 452 -6.75 -3.66 2.28
N GLU A 453 -7.56 -3.42 3.32
CA GLU A 453 -8.42 -2.24 3.46
C GLU A 453 -8.04 -1.35 4.65
N ILE A 454 -6.84 -1.51 5.18
CA ILE A 454 -6.37 -0.66 6.28
C ILE A 454 -6.39 0.81 5.85
N GLY A 455 -6.94 1.67 6.70
CA GLY A 455 -7.11 3.09 6.42
C GLY A 455 -8.33 3.45 5.56
N PHE A 456 -9.06 2.48 5.00
CA PHE A 456 -10.26 2.76 4.20
C PHE A 456 -11.48 3.09 5.07
N HIS A 457 -12.25 4.10 4.65
CA HIS A 457 -13.58 4.37 5.19
C HIS A 457 -14.54 3.20 4.87
N PRO A 458 -15.57 2.89 5.70
CA PRO A 458 -16.48 1.77 5.44
C PRO A 458 -17.08 1.71 4.02
N GLU A 459 -17.41 2.86 3.43
CA GLU A 459 -17.88 2.90 2.04
C GLU A 459 -16.82 2.34 1.07
N TRP A 460 -15.55 2.66 1.27
CA TRP A 460 -14.46 2.18 0.43
C TRP A 460 -14.14 0.71 0.66
N LYS A 461 -14.31 0.22 1.91
CA LYS A 461 -14.25 -1.21 2.23
C LYS A 461 -15.28 -2.04 1.47
N LYS A 462 -16.42 -1.44 1.13
CA LYS A 462 -17.45 -2.07 0.30
C LYS A 462 -17.08 -2.12 -1.19
N HIS A 463 -16.21 -1.22 -1.67
CA HIS A 463 -15.80 -1.15 -3.08
C HIS A 463 -14.43 -1.79 -3.36
N SER A 464 -13.65 -2.09 -2.32
CA SER A 464 -12.26 -2.56 -2.39
C SER A 464 -12.06 -3.77 -3.30
N LEU A 465 -12.90 -4.82 -3.19
CA LEU A 465 -12.80 -6.01 -4.03
C LEU A 465 -13.05 -5.64 -5.49
N LYS A 466 -14.07 -4.83 -5.75
CA LYS A 466 -14.39 -4.34 -7.10
C LYS A 466 -13.22 -3.56 -7.69
N TRP A 467 -12.57 -2.68 -6.93
CA TRP A 467 -11.39 -1.94 -7.40
C TRP A 467 -10.22 -2.86 -7.72
N LEU A 468 -9.93 -3.86 -6.87
CA LEU A 468 -8.89 -4.86 -7.16
C LEU A 468 -9.20 -5.64 -8.45
N VAL A 469 -10.45 -6.10 -8.60
CA VAL A 469 -10.89 -6.83 -9.80
C VAL A 469 -10.77 -5.96 -11.05
N GLU A 470 -11.23 -4.72 -11.00
CA GLU A 470 -11.17 -3.80 -12.14
C GLU A 470 -9.71 -3.44 -12.49
N PHE A 471 -8.89 -3.12 -11.49
CA PHE A 471 -7.47 -2.81 -11.65
C PHE A 471 -6.73 -3.90 -12.41
N PHE A 472 -6.86 -5.16 -11.98
CA PHE A 472 -6.13 -6.24 -12.63
C PHE A 472 -6.67 -6.60 -14.02
N ASN A 473 -7.95 -6.38 -14.31
CA ASN A 473 -8.57 -6.83 -15.57
C ASN A 473 -8.62 -5.77 -16.68
N LYS A 474 -8.75 -4.48 -16.33
CA LYS A 474 -8.85 -3.39 -17.32
C LYS A 474 -7.47 -2.95 -17.82
N GLU A 475 -6.48 -2.97 -16.93
CA GLU A 475 -5.26 -2.16 -17.10
C GLU A 475 -4.06 -2.98 -17.58
N PHE A 476 -4.18 -4.31 -17.55
CA PHE A 476 -3.08 -5.21 -17.85
C PHE A 476 -3.47 -6.26 -18.88
N VAL A 477 -2.53 -6.57 -19.77
CA VAL A 477 -2.66 -7.60 -20.80
C VAL A 477 -1.65 -8.70 -20.49
N ASP A 478 -2.05 -9.96 -20.69
CA ASP A 478 -1.21 -11.15 -20.54
C ASP A 478 -0.58 -11.38 -19.15
N VAL A 479 -1.22 -10.86 -18.10
CA VAL A 479 -0.86 -11.15 -16.69
C VAL A 479 -1.98 -11.92 -16.02
N THR A 480 -1.62 -13.02 -15.36
CA THR A 480 -2.49 -13.80 -14.49
C THR A 480 -2.14 -13.55 -13.03
N VAL A 481 -3.14 -13.40 -12.16
CA VAL A 481 -2.96 -13.02 -10.76
C VAL A 481 -3.78 -13.92 -9.86
N GLN A 482 -3.15 -14.42 -8.81
CA GLN A 482 -3.81 -15.01 -7.66
C GLN A 482 -3.69 -14.05 -6.48
N LEU A 483 -4.81 -13.70 -5.85
CA LEU A 483 -4.84 -12.82 -4.69
C LEU A 483 -5.07 -13.63 -3.41
N ILE A 484 -4.23 -13.40 -2.40
CA ILE A 484 -4.37 -13.95 -1.05
C ILE A 484 -4.30 -12.78 -0.08
N LEU A 485 -5.39 -12.52 0.63
CA LEU A 485 -5.60 -11.27 1.34
C LEU A 485 -5.96 -11.60 2.80
N THR A 486 -5.51 -10.82 3.76
CA THR A 486 -6.10 -10.85 5.11
C THR A 486 -7.10 -9.72 5.27
N THR A 487 -8.18 -9.97 6.02
CA THR A 487 -9.20 -8.93 6.27
C THR A 487 -9.90 -9.11 7.60
N HIS A 488 -10.22 -7.96 8.19
CA HIS A 488 -11.16 -7.82 9.31
C HIS A 488 -12.52 -7.26 8.90
N SER A 489 -12.76 -7.12 7.60
CA SER A 489 -13.87 -6.38 7.07
C SER A 489 -15.00 -7.32 6.65
N PRO A 490 -16.18 -7.27 7.31
CA PRO A 490 -17.35 -8.00 6.84
C PRO A 490 -17.81 -7.51 5.46
N TYR A 491 -17.50 -6.25 5.09
CA TYR A 491 -17.78 -5.68 3.79
C TYR A 491 -17.07 -6.46 2.68
N PHE A 492 -15.77 -6.70 2.83
CA PHE A 492 -14.99 -7.49 1.87
C PHE A 492 -15.51 -8.92 1.74
N LEU A 493 -15.82 -9.54 2.89
CA LEU A 493 -16.30 -10.91 2.92
C LEU A 493 -17.64 -11.05 2.22
N SER A 494 -18.54 -10.07 2.32
CA SER A 494 -19.85 -10.15 1.66
C SER A 494 -19.79 -10.24 0.13
N ASP A 495 -18.67 -9.90 -0.50
CA ASP A 495 -18.51 -10.04 -1.95
C ASP A 495 -17.88 -11.38 -2.37
N LEU A 496 -17.59 -12.28 -1.42
CA LEU A 496 -16.90 -13.55 -1.67
C LEU A 496 -17.80 -14.77 -1.45
N HIS A 497 -17.54 -15.83 -2.22
CA HIS A 497 -18.10 -17.15 -1.97
C HIS A 497 -17.36 -17.84 -0.81
N ASN A 498 -18.01 -18.82 -0.17
CA ASN A 498 -17.44 -19.54 0.97
C ASN A 498 -16.10 -20.21 0.66
N ASP A 499 -15.95 -20.76 -0.54
CA ASP A 499 -14.69 -21.40 -0.97
C ASP A 499 -13.52 -20.41 -1.06
N ASN A 500 -13.80 -19.11 -1.18
CA ASN A 500 -12.80 -18.05 -1.20
C ASN A 500 -12.45 -17.54 0.20
N VAL A 501 -13.09 -18.04 1.26
CA VAL A 501 -12.90 -17.53 2.63
C VAL A 501 -12.27 -18.60 3.52
N ILE A 502 -11.14 -18.26 4.12
CA ILE A 502 -10.47 -19.06 5.15
C ILE A 502 -10.74 -18.40 6.49
N LEU A 503 -11.71 -18.92 7.24
CA LEU A 503 -12.06 -18.40 8.56
C LEU A 503 -11.21 -19.09 9.64
N LEU A 504 -10.32 -18.33 10.29
CA LEU A 504 -9.46 -18.82 11.35
C LEU A 504 -10.08 -18.59 12.73
N LYS A 505 -10.11 -19.65 13.54
CA LYS A 505 -10.57 -19.61 14.93
C LYS A 505 -9.54 -20.25 15.85
N LYS A 506 -9.22 -19.53 16.92
CA LYS A 506 -8.31 -20.02 17.96
C LYS A 506 -9.12 -20.73 19.04
N ASP A 507 -8.71 -21.94 19.40
CA ASP A 507 -9.32 -22.70 20.48
C ASP A 507 -8.85 -22.24 21.87
N GLU A 508 -9.44 -22.81 22.92
CA GLU A 508 -9.10 -22.51 24.32
C GLU A 508 -7.66 -22.88 24.69
N LYS A 509 -7.04 -23.81 23.95
CA LYS A 509 -5.64 -24.24 24.14
C LYS A 509 -4.66 -23.34 23.39
N GLY A 510 -5.16 -22.37 22.64
CA GLY A 510 -4.37 -21.44 21.85
C GLY A 510 -3.94 -21.98 20.49
N VAL A 511 -4.50 -23.09 20.03
CA VAL A 511 -4.26 -23.66 18.69
C VAL A 511 -5.29 -23.12 17.71
N THR A 512 -4.84 -22.68 16.54
CA THR A 512 -5.72 -22.16 15.49
C THR A 512 -6.12 -23.26 14.52
N ASN A 513 -7.42 -23.33 14.23
CA ASN A 513 -8.02 -24.22 13.22
C ASN A 513 -8.83 -23.40 12.21
N ILE A 514 -9.12 -24.01 11.06
CA ILE A 514 -10.06 -23.46 10.08
C ILE A 514 -11.48 -23.82 10.53
N GLU A 515 -12.35 -22.81 10.63
CA GLU A 515 -13.76 -23.01 10.95
C GLU A 515 -14.53 -23.50 9.71
N ASP A 516 -15.33 -24.54 9.87
CA ASP A 516 -16.22 -25.01 8.80
C ASP A 516 -17.35 -23.99 8.58
N ILE A 517 -17.26 -23.31 7.43
CA ILE A 517 -18.23 -22.32 6.99
C ILE A 517 -19.09 -22.83 5.83
N SER A 518 -19.03 -24.11 5.45
CA SER A 518 -19.78 -24.68 4.32
C SER A 518 -21.30 -24.43 4.39
N LYS A 519 -21.85 -24.28 5.60
CA LYS A 519 -23.28 -24.02 5.84
C LYS A 519 -23.63 -22.53 5.93
N LYS A 520 -22.65 -21.64 6.02
CA LYS A 520 -22.87 -20.20 6.09
C LYS A 520 -23.20 -19.67 4.69
N ARG A 521 -23.92 -18.56 4.59
CA ARG A 521 -24.12 -17.87 3.31
C ARG A 521 -23.40 -16.53 3.42
N ILE A 522 -22.25 -16.41 2.77
CA ILE A 522 -21.39 -15.23 2.92
C ILE A 522 -21.63 -14.25 1.78
N PHE A 523 -21.70 -14.76 0.55
CA PHE A 523 -21.93 -13.94 -0.63
C PHE A 523 -23.27 -13.19 -0.55
N ALA A 524 -23.22 -11.88 -0.74
CA ALA A 524 -24.33 -10.93 -0.62
C ALA A 524 -25.08 -10.97 0.73
N ALA A 525 -24.43 -11.44 1.80
CA ALA A 525 -25.04 -11.53 3.13
C ALA A 525 -25.22 -10.16 3.77
N ASN A 526 -26.14 -10.08 4.73
CA ASN A 526 -26.32 -8.88 5.53
C ASN A 526 -25.06 -8.65 6.40
N ILE A 527 -24.49 -7.45 6.34
CA ILE A 527 -23.26 -7.09 7.04
C ILE A 527 -23.43 -7.22 8.56
N HIS A 528 -24.62 -6.93 9.09
CA HIS A 528 -24.92 -7.12 10.52
C HIS A 528 -24.93 -8.59 10.92
N GLU A 529 -25.41 -9.49 10.05
CA GLU A 529 -25.37 -10.94 10.27
C GLU A 529 -23.93 -11.44 10.21
N LEU A 530 -23.13 -11.02 9.24
CA LEU A 530 -21.70 -11.38 9.17
C LEU A 530 -20.92 -10.92 10.42
N LEU A 531 -21.22 -9.72 10.91
CA LEU A 531 -20.63 -9.20 12.14
C LEU A 531 -21.02 -10.03 13.37
N ALA A 532 -22.30 -10.38 13.50
CA ALA A 532 -22.87 -11.02 14.69
C ALA A 532 -22.69 -12.54 14.71
N GLU A 533 -22.81 -13.23 13.58
CA GLU A 533 -22.95 -14.68 13.58
C GLU A 533 -21.63 -15.44 13.70
N SER A 534 -20.48 -14.87 13.32
CA SER A 534 -19.30 -15.71 13.13
C SER A 534 -17.93 -15.04 13.05
N PHE A 535 -17.85 -13.80 12.57
CA PHE A 535 -16.53 -13.30 12.17
C PHE A 535 -15.87 -12.42 13.24
N PHE A 536 -16.64 -11.62 14.00
CA PHE A 536 -16.04 -10.51 14.74
C PHE A 536 -16.62 -10.26 16.14
N LEU A 537 -17.93 -10.43 16.39
CA LEU A 537 -18.57 -10.04 17.65
C LEU A 537 -19.14 -11.24 18.41
N GLU A 538 -18.88 -11.32 19.72
CA GLU A 538 -19.47 -12.34 20.62
C GLU A 538 -20.63 -11.77 21.46
N ASP A 539 -20.66 -10.46 21.74
CA ASP A 539 -21.58 -9.83 22.70
C ASP A 539 -22.67 -8.93 22.06
N GLY A 540 -23.01 -9.19 20.80
CA GLY A 540 -24.02 -8.43 20.05
C GLY A 540 -23.49 -7.17 19.35
N LEU A 541 -24.40 -6.34 18.84
CA LEU A 541 -24.10 -5.20 17.96
C LEU A 541 -24.02 -3.85 18.69
N ILE A 542 -24.22 -3.83 20.01
CA ILE A 542 -24.26 -2.61 20.83
C ILE A 542 -22.92 -2.45 21.55
N GLY A 543 -22.39 -1.22 21.59
CA GLY A 543 -21.16 -0.93 22.31
C GLY A 543 -21.28 -1.20 23.81
N ASN A 544 -20.24 -1.77 24.42
CA ASN A 544 -20.25 -2.19 25.82
C ASN A 544 -20.52 -1.06 26.83
N TYR A 545 -20.08 0.17 26.53
CA TYR A 545 -20.38 1.33 27.38
C TYR A 545 -21.89 1.67 27.37
N ALA A 546 -22.51 1.66 26.20
CA ALA A 546 -23.95 1.88 26.07
C ALA A 546 -24.74 0.73 26.73
N LYS A 547 -24.27 -0.51 26.56
CA LYS A 547 -24.83 -1.69 27.21
C LYS A 547 -24.81 -1.56 28.74
N ASP A 548 -23.67 -1.21 29.33
CA ASP A 548 -23.54 -0.98 30.78
C ASP A 548 -24.48 0.14 31.27
N LYS A 549 -24.58 1.25 30.53
CA LYS A 549 -25.51 2.34 30.86
C LYS A 549 -26.98 1.91 30.80
N ILE A 550 -27.35 1.11 29.79
CA ILE A 550 -28.69 0.51 29.67
C ILE A 550 -28.95 -0.47 30.82
N GLU A 551 -28.00 -1.33 31.17
CA GLU A 551 -28.14 -2.30 32.27
C GLU A 551 -28.29 -1.63 33.63
N ARG A 552 -27.56 -0.54 33.88
CA ARG A 552 -27.72 0.29 35.09
C ARG A 552 -29.06 1.01 35.11
N LEU A 553 -29.50 1.56 33.98
CA LEU A 553 -30.83 2.16 33.84
C LEU A 553 -31.93 1.11 34.11
N ILE A 554 -31.83 -0.09 33.54
CA ILE A 554 -32.75 -1.21 33.81
C ILE A 554 -32.78 -1.53 35.31
N SER A 555 -31.62 -1.53 35.96
CA SER A 555 -31.50 -1.79 37.40
C SER A 555 -32.20 -0.73 38.24
N PHE A 556 -32.05 0.55 37.86
CA PHE A 556 -32.78 1.68 38.45
C PHE A 556 -34.29 1.56 38.22
N LEU A 557 -34.74 1.34 36.99
CA LEU A 557 -36.15 1.16 36.65
C LEU A 557 -36.76 -0.09 37.32
N ASN A 558 -35.96 -1.09 37.69
CA ASN A 558 -36.45 -2.24 38.46
C ASN A 558 -36.59 -1.95 39.96
N ASN A 559 -35.77 -1.03 40.50
CA ASN A 559 -35.75 -0.71 41.92
C ASN A 559 -35.51 0.79 42.13
N PRO A 560 -36.53 1.64 41.87
CA PRO A 560 -36.37 3.10 41.91
C PRO A 560 -35.92 3.63 43.27
N ASP A 561 -36.27 2.92 44.35
CA ASP A 561 -35.98 3.32 45.74
C ASP A 561 -34.52 3.09 46.18
N LYS A 562 -33.71 2.40 45.38
CA LYS A 562 -32.29 2.16 45.70
C LYS A 562 -31.43 3.34 45.26
N PRO A 563 -30.36 3.69 46.02
CA PRO A 563 -29.39 4.68 45.59
C PRO A 563 -28.86 4.35 44.20
N SER A 564 -29.03 5.28 43.27
CA SER A 564 -28.68 5.14 41.86
C SER A 564 -28.04 6.43 41.37
N GLU A 565 -27.22 6.34 40.32
CA GLU A 565 -26.74 7.53 39.59
C GLU A 565 -27.86 8.22 38.80
N TYR A 566 -29.00 7.55 38.63
CA TYR A 566 -30.17 8.04 37.92
C TYR A 566 -31.28 8.49 38.87
N ASN A 567 -31.94 9.58 38.48
CA ASN A 567 -33.26 10.00 38.94
C ASN A 567 -34.26 9.97 37.77
N GLU A 568 -35.53 10.29 38.02
CA GLU A 568 -36.59 10.32 37.00
C GLU A 568 -36.19 11.11 35.74
N THR A 569 -35.75 12.36 35.89
CA THR A 569 -35.38 13.22 34.75
C THR A 569 -34.22 12.65 33.94
N THR A 570 -33.13 12.28 34.61
CA THR A 570 -31.92 11.73 33.96
C THR A 570 -32.18 10.36 33.33
N ALA A 571 -33.12 9.58 33.86
CA ALA A 571 -33.56 8.32 33.26
C ALA A 571 -34.32 8.57 31.95
N GLN A 572 -35.24 9.54 31.92
CA GLN A 572 -35.95 9.94 30.71
C GLN A 572 -34.99 10.49 29.64
N GLU A 573 -34.07 11.38 30.03
CA GLU A 573 -33.03 11.92 29.13
C GLU A 573 -32.19 10.80 28.51
N LEU A 574 -31.82 9.78 29.29
CA LEU A 574 -31.07 8.63 28.78
C LEU A 574 -31.92 7.77 27.82
N ILE A 575 -33.19 7.53 28.12
CA ILE A 575 -34.10 6.80 27.22
C ILE A 575 -34.26 7.55 25.89
N ASP A 576 -34.34 8.88 25.93
CA ASP A 576 -34.58 9.69 24.75
C ASP A 576 -33.46 9.63 23.72
N ILE A 577 -32.20 9.48 24.18
CA ILE A 577 -31.02 9.37 23.31
C ILE A 577 -30.73 7.94 22.80
N ILE A 578 -31.47 6.92 23.25
CA ILE A 578 -31.29 5.54 22.76
C ILE A 578 -31.71 5.47 21.29
N GLY A 579 -30.74 5.12 20.44
CA GLY A 579 -30.93 5.04 18.99
C GLY A 579 -31.67 3.79 18.51
N GLU A 580 -31.66 2.69 19.28
CA GLU A 580 -32.33 1.45 18.88
C GLU A 580 -33.81 1.44 19.31
N PRO A 581 -34.78 1.52 18.38
CA PRO A 581 -36.19 1.76 18.72
C PRO A 581 -36.78 0.69 19.63
N LEU A 582 -36.47 -0.59 19.42
CA LEU A 582 -37.01 -1.66 20.25
C LEU A 582 -36.57 -1.55 21.71
N ILE A 583 -35.29 -1.21 21.94
CA ILE A 583 -34.75 -1.02 23.29
C ILE A 583 -35.37 0.22 23.93
N LYS A 584 -35.46 1.32 23.17
CA LYS A 584 -36.08 2.56 23.63
C LYS A 584 -37.53 2.34 24.07
N ASP A 585 -38.34 1.70 23.24
CA ASP A 585 -39.76 1.46 23.49
C ASP A 585 -39.97 0.59 24.73
N MET A 586 -39.17 -0.47 24.89
CA MET A 586 -39.22 -1.33 26.09
C MET A 586 -38.87 -0.56 27.37
N LEU A 587 -37.85 0.28 27.34
CA LEU A 587 -37.44 1.08 28.49
C LEU A 587 -38.44 2.20 28.79
N GLN A 588 -38.98 2.85 27.76
CA GLN A 588 -40.00 3.90 27.91
C GLN A 588 -41.29 3.35 28.52
N ALA A 589 -41.75 2.17 28.06
CA ALA A 589 -42.92 1.51 28.64
C ALA A 589 -42.72 1.24 30.13
N LYS A 590 -41.53 0.78 30.51
CA LYS A 590 -41.17 0.53 31.91
C LYS A 590 -41.06 1.81 32.74
N TYR A 591 -40.46 2.85 32.19
CA TYR A 591 -40.38 4.17 32.81
C TYR A 591 -41.79 4.71 33.09
N ASN A 592 -42.67 4.70 32.08
CA ASN A 592 -44.04 5.19 32.22
C ASN A 592 -44.79 4.41 33.31
N GLY A 593 -44.65 3.08 33.36
CA GLY A 593 -45.29 2.26 34.40
C GLY A 593 -44.81 2.55 35.84
N ASN A 594 -43.63 3.14 36.01
CA ASN A 594 -43.10 3.47 37.34
C ASN A 594 -43.36 4.94 37.75
N PHE A 595 -43.33 5.86 36.80
CA PHE A 595 -43.26 7.30 37.08
C PHE A 595 -44.41 8.13 36.49
N ARG A 596 -45.20 7.59 35.56
CA ARG A 596 -46.35 8.31 34.97
C ARG A 596 -47.68 7.68 35.40
N SER A 597 -48.67 8.52 35.68
CA SER A 597 -50.05 8.08 35.93
C SER A 597 -50.82 7.87 34.62
N ASP A 598 -51.93 7.14 34.67
CA ASP A 598 -52.82 6.96 33.51
C ASP A 598 -53.32 8.31 32.95
N ASP A 599 -53.50 9.33 33.81
CA ASP A 599 -53.92 10.69 33.42
C ASP A 599 -52.87 11.41 32.53
N ASP A 600 -51.57 11.23 32.81
CA ASP A 600 -50.48 11.82 32.01
C ASP A 600 -50.37 11.16 30.63
N ILE A 601 -50.72 9.87 30.54
CA ILE A 601 -50.74 9.12 29.28
C ILE A 601 -51.92 9.58 28.41
N GLU A 602 -53.10 9.79 29.00
CA GLU A 602 -54.25 10.34 28.30
C GLU A 602 -54.00 11.75 27.76
N ALA A 603 -53.30 12.60 28.52
CA ALA A 603 -52.90 13.94 28.07
C ALA A 603 -51.97 13.90 26.85
N GLN A 604 -50.97 13.02 26.83
CA GLN A 604 -50.09 12.84 25.67
C GLN A 604 -50.81 12.25 24.46
N ILE A 605 -51.74 11.31 24.66
CA ILE A 605 -52.56 10.76 23.56
C ILE A 605 -53.40 11.88 22.93
N ALA A 606 -54.02 12.73 23.74
CA ALA A 606 -54.78 13.88 23.27
C ALA A 606 -53.91 14.88 22.47
N GLU A 607 -52.69 15.15 22.95
CA GLU A 607 -51.73 16.02 22.27
C GLU A 607 -51.28 15.45 20.91
N LEU A 608 -50.91 14.17 20.85
CA LEU A 608 -50.52 13.48 19.61
C LEU A 608 -51.66 13.40 18.60
N GLN A 609 -52.89 13.16 19.05
CA GLN A 609 -54.08 13.21 18.20
C GLN A 609 -54.33 14.61 17.62
N SER A 610 -54.06 15.66 18.40
CA SER A 610 -54.08 17.06 17.95
C SER A 610 -53.03 17.31 16.85
N ILE A 611 -51.80 16.85 17.03
CA ILE A 611 -50.71 17.00 16.05
C ILE A 611 -51.01 16.25 14.75
N LEU A 612 -51.54 15.03 14.84
CA LEU A 612 -51.97 14.23 13.68
C LEU A 612 -53.11 14.88 12.89
N LYS A 613 -54.03 15.55 13.59
CA LYS A 613 -55.13 16.29 12.97
C LYS A 613 -54.63 17.54 12.24
N ASN A 614 -53.63 18.22 12.80
CA ASN A 614 -53.02 19.41 12.20
C ASN A 614 -52.10 19.08 11.00
N ARG A 615 -51.55 17.87 10.90
CA ARG A 615 -50.76 17.41 9.72
C ARG A 615 -51.60 16.94 8.54
N LYS A 616 -52.91 16.75 8.72
CA LYS A 616 -53.86 16.32 7.67
C LYS A 616 -54.69 17.46 7.06
N GLN A 617 -54.46 18.70 7.52
CA GLN A 617 -54.86 19.93 6.84
C GLN A 617 -53.67 20.42 6.03
#